data_AF-A0A1R4KHL1-F1
#
_entry.id   AF-A0A1R4KHL1-F1
#
_cell.length_a   1.000
_cell.length_b   1.000
_cell.length_c   1.000
_cell.angle_alpha   90.00
_cell.angle_beta   90.00
_cell.angle_gamma   90.00
#
_symmetry.space_group_name_H-M   'P 1'
#
loop_
_entity.id
_entity.type
_entity.pdbx_description
1 polymer ?
#
loop_
_entity_poly.entity_id
_entity_poly.type
_entity_poly.pdbx_seq_one_letter_code
_entity_poly.pdbx_strand_id
1 'polypeptide(L)'
;MSNKQHFSYKGYTGSIDLSTEDMCLFGKVQMIQDLIMYDGETLEELKLSFESAVDEYLEMCIEEGKSPDRPCSGTFNVRMSEAMHRKSIHESNILGITLNSFISKCITEYFDEKTLKDSFVFVDKEAFIKQFTHPKNYSTVGSEIDFDYEYSIEPKTFTVSQAVQ
;
A
#
# COMPACT_ATOMS: atom_id res chain seq x y z
N MET A 1 12.81 8.28 0.87
CA MET A 1 12.23 7.29 1.79
C MET A 1 12.97 6.00 1.55
N SER A 2 13.62 5.42 2.56
CA SER A 2 14.28 4.12 2.40
C SER A 2 13.22 3.05 2.21
N ASN A 3 13.26 2.37 1.06
CA ASN A 3 12.40 1.22 0.79
C ASN A 3 12.86 0.08 1.71
N LYS A 4 12.16 -0.15 2.82
CA LYS A 4 12.54 -1.20 3.78
C LYS A 4 11.98 -2.53 3.27
N GLN A 5 12.87 -3.43 2.87
CA GLN A 5 12.50 -4.77 2.43
C GLN A 5 12.00 -5.61 3.61
N HIS A 6 10.99 -6.43 3.38
CA HIS A 6 10.37 -7.29 4.39
C HIS A 6 9.96 -8.62 3.76
N PHE A 7 9.84 -9.66 4.58
CA PHE A 7 9.24 -10.93 4.18
C PHE A 7 7.76 -10.98 4.53
N SER A 8 7.00 -11.79 3.80
CA SER A 8 5.58 -12.05 4.08
C SER A 8 5.31 -13.55 3.97
N TYR A 9 4.73 -14.15 5.01
CA TYR A 9 4.37 -15.57 5.03
C TYR A 9 3.21 -15.83 5.99
N LYS A 10 2.19 -16.57 5.56
CA LYS A 10 0.95 -16.87 6.33
C LYS A 10 0.27 -15.66 7.00
N GLY A 11 0.40 -14.47 6.38
CA GLY A 11 -0.16 -13.21 6.91
C GLY A 11 0.72 -12.50 7.95
N TYR A 12 1.89 -13.06 8.27
CA TYR A 12 2.92 -12.44 9.11
C TYR A 12 3.93 -11.70 8.25
N THR A 13 4.48 -10.61 8.79
CA THR A 13 5.51 -9.79 8.15
C THR A 13 6.81 -9.86 8.94
N GLY A 14 7.93 -10.10 8.27
CA GLY A 14 9.24 -10.18 8.89
C GLY A 14 10.15 -9.02 8.51
N SER A 15 10.89 -8.45 9.48
CA SER A 15 11.94 -7.46 9.17
C SER A 15 13.21 -8.10 8.61
N ILE A 16 14.00 -7.31 7.89
CA ILE A 16 15.32 -7.71 7.42
C ILE A 16 16.29 -6.64 7.91
N ASP A 17 17.16 -7.00 8.83
CA ASP A 17 18.16 -6.14 9.43
C ASP A 17 19.54 -6.88 9.42
N LEU A 18 20.64 -6.15 9.56
CA LEU A 18 22.00 -6.68 9.46
C LEU A 18 22.76 -6.42 10.76
N SER A 19 23.37 -7.48 11.33
CA SER A 19 24.25 -7.37 12.51
C SER A 19 25.68 -7.20 12.02
N THR A 20 26.27 -6.02 12.28
CA THR A 20 27.68 -5.77 11.96
C THR A 20 28.63 -6.40 12.97
N GLU A 21 28.14 -6.75 14.17
CA GLU A 21 28.96 -7.39 15.21
C GLU A 21 29.13 -8.88 14.92
N ASP A 22 28.03 -9.55 14.57
CA ASP A 22 28.01 -11.00 14.30
C ASP A 22 28.19 -11.33 12.81
N MET A 23 28.24 -10.31 11.95
CA MET A 23 28.35 -10.42 10.50
C MET A 23 27.27 -11.31 9.86
N CYS A 24 26.05 -11.29 10.42
CA CYS A 24 24.91 -12.07 9.96
C CYS A 24 23.68 -11.20 9.67
N LEU A 25 22.68 -11.78 9.02
CA LEU A 25 21.36 -11.18 8.89
C LEU A 25 20.46 -11.64 10.03
N PHE A 26 19.56 -10.76 10.44
CA PHE A 26 18.55 -11.09 11.43
C PHE A 26 17.25 -10.37 11.14
N GLY A 27 16.18 -10.85 11.75
CA GLY A 27 14.87 -10.24 11.64
C GLY A 27 13.99 -10.61 12.81
N LYS A 28 12.85 -9.94 12.87
CA LYS A 28 11.78 -10.29 13.79
C LYS A 28 10.44 -10.22 13.09
N VAL A 29 9.52 -11.07 13.53
CA VAL A 29 8.13 -10.98 13.11
C VAL A 29 7.56 -9.67 13.65
N GLN A 30 6.90 -8.93 12.77
CA GLN A 30 6.35 -7.62 13.02
C GLN A 30 4.84 -7.70 13.21
N MET A 31 4.29 -6.65 13.82
CA MET A 31 2.84 -6.46 14.01
C MET A 31 2.18 -7.51 14.92
N ILE A 32 2.98 -8.20 15.75
CA ILE A 32 2.53 -9.09 16.82
C ILE A 32 3.13 -8.65 18.17
N GLN A 33 2.50 -9.04 19.26
CA GLN A 33 2.94 -8.84 20.64
C GLN A 33 4.03 -9.84 21.03
N ASP A 34 3.94 -11.07 20.54
CA ASP A 34 4.93 -12.10 20.80
C ASP A 34 6.26 -11.78 20.11
N LEU A 35 7.37 -12.00 20.80
CA LEU A 35 8.70 -11.78 20.23
C LEU A 35 9.19 -13.04 19.54
N ILE A 36 9.15 -13.03 18.20
CA ILE A 36 9.69 -14.09 17.37
C ILE A 36 10.85 -13.51 16.57
N MET A 37 12.05 -14.05 16.78
CA MET A 37 13.28 -13.66 16.11
C MET A 37 13.81 -14.81 15.26
N TYR A 38 14.50 -14.46 14.19
CA TYR A 38 15.13 -15.41 13.28
C TYR A 38 16.39 -14.77 12.68
N ASP A 39 17.33 -15.60 12.29
CA ASP A 39 18.62 -15.21 11.75
C ASP A 39 19.07 -16.14 10.62
N GLY A 40 20.09 -15.72 9.88
CA GLY A 40 20.70 -16.48 8.79
C GLY A 40 21.95 -15.80 8.25
N GLU A 41 22.85 -16.56 7.62
CA GLU A 41 24.07 -16.01 7.01
C GLU A 41 23.78 -15.44 5.62
N THR A 42 22.78 -16.00 4.94
CA THR A 42 22.31 -15.53 3.62
C THR A 42 20.86 -15.08 3.67
N LEU A 43 20.44 -14.33 2.65
CA LEU A 43 19.03 -13.88 2.54
C LEU A 43 18.06 -15.06 2.37
N GLU A 44 18.51 -16.14 1.72
CA GLU A 44 17.74 -17.35 1.50
C GLU A 44 17.54 -18.13 2.81
N GLU A 45 18.62 -18.28 3.59
CA GLU A 45 18.56 -18.86 4.93
C GLU A 45 17.67 -18.03 5.86
N LEU A 46 17.82 -16.70 5.85
CA LEU A 46 17.00 -15.81 6.66
C LEU A 46 15.51 -15.97 6.33
N LYS A 47 15.17 -16.13 5.05
CA LYS A 47 13.79 -16.37 4.61
C LYS A 47 13.25 -17.72 5.10
N LEU A 48 14.03 -18.79 4.96
CA LEU A 48 13.65 -20.12 5.44
C LEU A 48 13.50 -20.14 6.98
N SER A 49 14.42 -19.47 7.66
CA SER A 49 14.39 -19.28 9.12
C SER A 49 13.14 -18.52 9.56
N PHE A 50 12.75 -17.46 8.84
CA PHE A 50 11.49 -16.75 9.06
C PHE A 50 10.26 -17.64 8.86
N GLU A 51 10.16 -18.38 7.75
CA GLU A 51 9.01 -19.25 7.49
C GLU A 51 8.89 -20.36 8.56
N SER A 52 10.03 -20.94 8.96
CA SER A 52 10.09 -21.96 10.02
C SER A 52 9.69 -21.39 11.38
N ALA A 53 10.20 -20.21 11.75
CA ALA A 53 9.85 -19.55 13.02
C ALA A 53 8.36 -19.21 13.11
N VAL A 54 7.73 -18.83 11.99
CA VAL A 54 6.28 -18.60 11.93
C VAL A 54 5.51 -19.92 12.07
N ASP A 55 5.97 -20.99 11.44
CA ASP A 55 5.31 -22.30 11.52
C ASP A 55 5.39 -22.89 12.93
N GLU A 56 6.57 -22.85 13.55
CA GLU A 56 6.78 -23.26 14.94
C GLU A 56 5.91 -22.45 15.92
N TYR A 57 5.78 -21.14 15.69
CA TYR A 57 4.91 -20.29 16.50
C TYR A 57 3.43 -20.70 16.40
N LEU A 58 2.96 -20.97 15.18
CA LEU A 58 1.57 -21.39 14.95
C LEU A 58 1.30 -22.77 15.56
N GLU A 59 2.24 -23.70 15.43
CA GLU A 59 2.16 -25.03 16.06
C GLU A 59 2.14 -24.94 17.58
N MET A 60 3.06 -24.16 18.19
CA MET A 60 3.09 -23.92 19.62
C MET A 60 1.77 -23.32 20.14
N CYS A 61 1.17 -22.37 19.40
CA CYS A 61 -0.13 -21.81 19.77
C CYS A 61 -1.23 -22.88 19.79
N ILE A 62 -1.23 -23.81 18.81
CA ILE A 62 -2.19 -24.92 18.75
C ILE A 62 -1.99 -25.88 19.92
N GLU A 63 -0.75 -26.25 20.22
CA GLU A 63 -0.41 -27.18 21.31
C GLU A 63 -0.80 -26.62 22.68
N GLU A 64 -0.61 -25.32 22.90
CA GLU A 64 -0.98 -24.64 24.14
C GLU A 64 -2.47 -24.26 24.21
N GLY A 65 -3.24 -24.51 23.15
CA GLY A 65 -4.65 -24.10 23.05
C GLY A 65 -4.85 -22.57 23.05
N LYS A 66 -3.80 -21.82 22.66
CA LYS A 66 -3.83 -20.36 22.56
C LYS A 66 -4.21 -19.93 21.15
N SER A 67 -4.93 -18.82 21.05
CA SER A 67 -5.12 -18.18 19.74
C SER A 67 -3.82 -17.50 19.33
N PRO A 68 -3.24 -17.82 18.16
CA PRO A 68 -2.05 -17.12 17.69
C PRO A 68 -2.36 -15.64 17.52
N ASP A 69 -1.39 -14.80 17.88
CA ASP A 69 -1.52 -13.37 17.71
C ASP A 69 -1.67 -13.05 16.23
N ARG A 70 -2.74 -12.32 15.93
CA ARG A 70 -3.10 -11.93 14.59
C ARG A 70 -2.66 -10.49 14.39
N PRO A 71 -1.78 -10.24 13.40
CA PRO A 71 -1.42 -8.89 13.01
C PRO A 71 -2.67 -8.03 12.84
N CYS A 72 -2.73 -6.94 13.60
CA CYS A 72 -3.79 -5.93 13.49
C CYS A 72 -5.21 -6.43 13.83
N SER A 73 -5.38 -7.33 14.81
CA SER A 73 -6.70 -7.84 15.25
C SER A 73 -7.43 -6.97 16.28
N GLY A 74 -6.86 -5.83 16.68
CA GLY A 74 -7.30 -5.05 17.84
C GLY A 74 -7.97 -3.70 17.56
N THR A 75 -8.30 -3.01 18.67
CA THR A 75 -8.77 -1.62 18.67
C THR A 75 -7.63 -0.66 18.31
N PHE A 76 -7.80 0.17 17.28
CA PHE A 76 -6.81 1.17 16.87
C PHE A 76 -7.06 2.50 17.59
N ASN A 77 -6.39 2.70 18.73
CA ASN A 77 -6.50 3.92 19.51
C ASN A 77 -5.54 5.00 18.98
N VAL A 78 -6.08 6.07 18.41
CA VAL A 78 -5.29 7.18 17.86
C VAL A 78 -5.22 8.33 18.85
N ARG A 79 -4.00 8.79 19.15
CA ARG A 79 -3.78 10.08 19.81
C ARG A 79 -3.49 11.14 18.75
N MET A 80 -4.20 12.25 18.81
CA MET A 80 -4.00 13.40 17.92
C MET A 80 -4.19 14.70 18.70
N SER A 81 -3.74 15.82 18.11
CA SER A 81 -3.93 17.12 18.73
C SER A 81 -5.41 17.48 18.81
N GLU A 82 -5.78 18.28 19.82
CA GLU A 82 -7.15 18.74 20.01
C GLU A 82 -7.70 19.45 18.77
N ALA A 83 -6.85 20.21 18.07
CA ALA A 83 -7.21 20.87 16.83
C ALA A 83 -7.53 19.88 15.70
N MET A 84 -6.76 18.80 15.54
CA MET A 84 -7.06 17.75 14.56
C MET A 84 -8.32 16.99 14.94
N HIS A 85 -8.47 16.63 16.21
CA HIS A 85 -9.67 15.95 16.69
C HIS A 85 -10.94 16.75 16.40
N ARG A 86 -10.94 18.06 16.66
CA ARG A 86 -12.06 18.95 16.31
C ARG A 86 -12.35 18.97 14.82
N LYS A 87 -11.33 19.11 13.98
CA LYS A 87 -11.49 19.13 12.52
C LYS A 87 -12.05 17.80 12.02
N SER A 88 -11.49 16.67 12.46
CA SER A 88 -11.96 15.34 12.06
C SER A 88 -13.41 15.09 12.46
N ILE A 89 -13.85 15.53 13.65
CA ILE A 89 -15.26 15.44 14.05
C ILE A 89 -16.14 16.30 13.13
N HIS A 90 -15.74 17.56 12.88
CA HIS A 90 -16.49 18.46 12.02
C HIS A 90 -16.69 17.90 10.61
N GLU A 91 -15.61 17.41 9.98
CA GLU A 91 -15.67 16.80 8.65
C GLU A 91 -16.50 15.52 8.65
N SER A 92 -16.35 14.67 9.67
CA SER A 92 -17.15 13.45 9.78
C SER A 92 -18.66 13.74 9.85
N ASN A 93 -19.05 14.81 10.56
CA ASN A 93 -20.44 15.24 10.65
C ASN A 93 -20.98 15.79 9.33
N ILE A 94 -20.18 16.58 8.59
CA ILE A 94 -20.56 17.08 7.26
C ILE A 94 -20.81 15.91 6.30
N LEU A 95 -19.96 14.88 6.37
CA LEU A 95 -20.05 13.68 5.54
C LEU A 95 -21.13 12.69 6.02
N GLY A 96 -21.72 12.90 7.21
CA GLY A 96 -22.71 12.00 7.80
C GLY A 96 -22.16 10.63 8.21
N ILE A 97 -20.86 10.53 8.49
CA ILE A 97 -20.18 9.30 8.89
C ILE A 97 -19.60 9.39 10.30
N THR A 98 -19.25 8.26 10.90
CA THR A 98 -18.59 8.25 12.22
C THR A 98 -17.14 8.74 12.10
N LEU A 99 -16.59 9.27 13.20
CA LEU A 99 -15.18 9.66 13.27
C LEU A 99 -14.24 8.50 12.88
N ASN A 100 -14.51 7.29 13.38
CA ASN A 100 -13.72 6.11 13.01
C ASN A 100 -13.78 5.83 11.51
N SER A 101 -14.97 5.90 10.89
CA SER A 101 -15.13 5.72 9.46
C SER A 101 -14.40 6.79 8.65
N PHE A 102 -14.41 8.04 9.13
CA PHE A 102 -13.66 9.13 8.50
C PHE A 102 -12.15 8.86 8.54
N ILE A 103 -11.62 8.49 9.70
CA ILE A 103 -10.19 8.16 9.85
C ILE A 103 -9.81 6.94 9.00
N SER A 104 -10.63 5.88 8.99
CA SER A 104 -10.42 4.72 8.12
C SER A 104 -10.37 5.11 6.65
N LYS A 105 -11.31 5.96 6.19
CA LYS A 105 -11.34 6.45 4.81
C LYS A 105 -10.05 7.21 4.45
N CYS A 106 -9.60 8.13 5.29
CA CYS A 106 -8.36 8.88 5.05
C CYS A 106 -7.13 7.96 4.97
N ILE A 107 -7.08 6.90 5.79
CA ILE A 107 -5.98 5.93 5.75
C ILE A 107 -6.03 5.14 4.44
N THR A 108 -7.21 4.67 4.02
CA THR A 108 -7.41 3.96 2.75
C THR A 108 -6.97 4.83 1.57
N GLU A 109 -7.47 6.07 1.50
CA GLU A 109 -7.11 7.03 0.44
C GLU A 109 -5.59 7.28 0.39
N TYR A 110 -4.93 7.42 1.53
CA TYR A 110 -3.49 7.61 1.58
C TYR A 110 -2.71 6.44 0.95
N PHE A 111 -3.15 5.20 1.17
CA PHE A 111 -2.52 4.03 0.57
C PHE A 111 -2.88 3.88 -0.90
N ASP A 112 -4.11 4.15 -1.30
CA ASP A 112 -4.54 4.09 -2.70
C ASP A 112 -3.81 5.14 -3.55
N GLU A 113 -3.71 6.39 -3.08
CA GLU A 113 -2.99 7.46 -3.77
C GLU A 113 -1.48 7.23 -3.83
N LYS A 114 -0.89 6.60 -2.81
CA LYS A 114 0.54 6.26 -2.83
C LYS A 114 0.86 5.05 -3.71
N THR A 115 -0.03 4.06 -3.76
CA THR A 115 0.14 2.91 -4.65
C THR A 115 0.19 3.34 -6.12
N LEU A 116 -0.59 4.36 -6.50
CA LEU A 116 -0.57 4.93 -7.86
C LEU A 116 0.73 5.68 -8.21
N LYS A 117 1.43 6.26 -7.22
CA LYS A 117 2.69 6.99 -7.46
C LYS A 117 3.90 6.08 -7.66
N ASP A 118 3.85 4.85 -7.14
CA ASP A 118 4.92 3.87 -7.29
C ASP A 118 4.78 2.99 -8.55
N SER A 119 3.61 3.01 -9.21
CA SER A 119 3.38 2.35 -10.49
C SER A 119 3.66 3.28 -11.69
N PHE A 120 4.94 3.48 -12.03
CA PHE A 120 5.29 4.00 -13.36
C PHE A 120 5.18 2.88 -14.39
N VAL A 121 4.12 2.90 -15.20
CA VAL A 121 4.10 2.15 -16.46
C VAL A 121 4.83 2.99 -17.51
N PHE A 122 6.01 2.55 -17.94
CA PHE A 122 6.68 3.13 -19.09
C PHE A 122 5.87 2.78 -20.35
N VAL A 123 5.04 3.71 -20.80
CA VAL A 123 4.45 3.64 -22.13
C VAL A 123 5.36 4.42 -23.06
N ASP A 124 5.86 3.76 -24.11
CA ASP A 124 6.62 4.40 -25.17
C ASP A 124 5.79 5.58 -25.73
N LYS A 125 6.38 6.78 -25.69
CA LYS A 125 5.75 8.03 -26.09
C LYS A 125 5.25 7.97 -27.54
N GLU A 126 5.95 7.24 -28.41
CA GLU A 126 5.58 7.12 -29.82
C GLU A 126 4.37 6.18 -30.02
N ALA A 127 4.25 5.15 -29.19
CA ALA A 127 3.10 4.24 -29.20
C ALA A 127 1.82 4.93 -28.72
N PHE A 128 1.93 5.77 -27.68
CA PHE A 128 0.79 6.52 -27.14
C PHE A 128 0.23 7.55 -28.14
N ILE A 129 1.10 8.33 -28.79
CA ILE A 129 0.67 9.38 -29.72
C ILE A 129 -0.01 8.79 -30.97
N LYS A 130 0.48 7.66 -31.50
CA LYS A 130 -0.14 7.01 -32.68
C LYS A 130 -1.53 6.47 -32.40
N GLN A 131 -1.79 5.99 -31.19
CA GLN A 131 -3.04 5.29 -30.87
C GLN A 131 -4.16 6.26 -30.46
N PHE A 132 -3.82 7.46 -29.96
CA PHE A 132 -4.78 8.38 -29.36
C PHE A 132 -4.93 9.75 -30.06
N THR A 133 -4.16 10.03 -31.12
CA THR A 133 -4.30 11.30 -31.86
C THR A 133 -4.75 11.05 -33.30
N HIS A 134 -6.01 11.40 -33.62
CA HIS A 134 -6.46 11.56 -35.00
C HIS A 134 -6.16 13.00 -35.48
N PRO A 135 -5.45 13.20 -36.60
CA PRO A 135 -5.18 14.53 -37.11
C PRO A 135 -6.47 15.14 -37.70
N LYS A 136 -6.94 16.27 -37.17
CA LYS A 136 -7.92 17.11 -37.85
C LYS A 136 -7.20 18.25 -38.57
N ASN A 137 -7.37 18.33 -39.89
CA ASN A 137 -6.94 19.44 -40.71
C ASN A 137 -7.96 20.59 -40.58
N TYR A 138 -7.51 21.79 -40.19
CA TYR A 138 -8.27 23.03 -40.43
C TYR A 138 -7.33 24.16 -40.87
N SER A 139 -7.78 24.86 -41.91
CA SER A 139 -7.14 26.02 -42.54
C SER A 139 -7.35 27.29 -41.73
N THR A 140 -6.29 28.04 -41.50
CA THR A 140 -6.31 29.33 -40.82
C THR A 140 -7.01 30.40 -41.66
N VAL A 141 -8.03 31.06 -41.12
CA VAL A 141 -8.49 32.38 -41.60
C VAL A 141 -8.62 33.31 -40.40
N GLY A 142 -7.74 34.31 -40.34
CA GLY A 142 -8.01 35.63 -39.74
C GLY A 142 -8.07 35.74 -38.21
N SER A 143 -7.06 36.43 -37.67
CA SER A 143 -7.01 37.18 -36.40
C SER A 143 -7.22 36.43 -35.07
N GLU A 144 -6.13 36.39 -34.30
CA GLU A 144 -5.99 36.17 -32.85
C GLU A 144 -6.75 34.98 -32.24
N ILE A 145 -6.01 33.92 -31.91
CA ILE A 145 -6.50 32.79 -31.13
C ILE A 145 -6.05 32.99 -29.68
N ASP A 146 -7.02 33.23 -28.80
CA ASP A 146 -6.91 33.11 -27.35
C ASP A 146 -6.49 31.67 -26.99
N PHE A 147 -5.43 31.54 -26.19
CA PHE A 147 -4.93 30.27 -25.68
C PHE A 147 -5.68 29.85 -24.42
N ASP A 148 -6.96 29.47 -24.57
CA ASP A 148 -7.67 28.71 -23.54
C ASP A 148 -8.31 27.48 -24.21
N TYR A 149 -7.59 26.36 -24.20
CA TYR A 149 -8.18 25.05 -24.44
C TYR A 149 -7.75 24.09 -23.34
N GLU A 150 -8.65 23.93 -22.38
CA GLU A 150 -8.63 22.92 -21.34
C GLU A 150 -8.81 21.55 -22.00
N TYR A 151 -7.84 20.66 -21.86
CA TYR A 151 -8.01 19.26 -22.27
C TYR A 151 -8.96 18.59 -21.29
N SER A 152 -10.23 18.43 -21.69
CA SER A 152 -11.17 17.59 -20.96
C SER A 152 -10.86 16.11 -21.30
N ILE A 153 -10.17 15.45 -20.38
CA ILE A 153 -9.99 14.00 -20.42
C ILE A 153 -11.19 13.40 -19.70
N GLU A 154 -12.24 13.02 -20.43
CA GLU A 154 -13.31 12.20 -19.83
C GLU A 154 -12.79 10.77 -19.63
N PRO A 155 -12.70 10.26 -18.38
CA PRO A 155 -12.33 8.88 -18.16
C PRO A 155 -13.47 7.98 -18.65
N LYS A 156 -13.23 7.20 -19.71
CA LYS A 156 -14.13 6.10 -20.09
C LYS A 156 -14.06 5.03 -19.02
N THR A 157 -15.17 4.83 -18.30
CA THR A 157 -15.38 3.72 -17.38
C THR A 157 -15.24 2.39 -18.12
N PHE A 158 -14.28 1.55 -17.71
CA PHE A 158 -14.19 0.17 -18.19
C PHE A 158 -15.16 -0.70 -17.37
N THR A 159 -16.10 -1.35 -18.06
CA THR A 159 -16.87 -2.47 -17.51
C THR A 159 -16.08 -3.75 -17.80
N VAL A 160 -15.65 -4.47 -16.77
CA VAL A 160 -15.03 -5.79 -16.93
C VAL A 160 -16.14 -6.81 -17.14
N SER A 161 -16.42 -7.14 -18.40
CA SER A 161 -17.19 -8.33 -18.73
C SER A 161 -16.27 -9.55 -18.65
N GLN A 162 -16.58 -10.47 -17.74
CA GLN A 162 -15.96 -11.81 -17.70
C GLN A 162 -16.17 -12.50 -19.05
N ALA A 163 -15.11 -13.12 -19.58
CA ALA A 163 -15.24 -14.19 -20.54
C ALA A 163 -14.48 -15.41 -19.99
N VAL A 164 -15.27 -16.41 -19.67
CA VAL A 164 -14.91 -17.78 -19.31
C VAL A 164 -14.36 -18.49 -20.55
N GLN A 165 -13.29 -19.27 -20.33
CA GLN A 165 -12.62 -20.26 -21.18
C GLN A 165 -11.79 -19.76 -22.36
#